data_AF-A0A933NMI0-F1
#
_entry.id   AF-A0A933NMI0-F1
#
_cell.length_a   1.000
_cell.length_b   1.000
_cell.length_c   1.000
_cell.angle_alpha   90.00
_cell.angle_beta   90.00
_cell.angle_gamma   90.00
#
_symmetry.space_group_name_H-M   'P 1'
#
loop_
_entity.id
_entity.type
_entity.pdbx_description
1 polymer ?
#
loop_
_entity_poly.entity_id
_entity_poly.type
_entity_poly.pdbx_seq_one_letter_code
_entity_poly.pdbx_strand_id
1 'polypeptide(L)'
;MSRTRRNGFTLLEIMIALGILGSSLVVLLTSIFHSVEMYRVAQETVIAGFLAQEKFTELRTARTGVGIGDYKDGAFEKFPGYRWKYRVEKVTLEPLVPVVPGLRRLEVEVTWGRKPVRRVEVISYIPDREIEKVKP
;
A
#
# COMPACT_ATOMS: atom_id res chain seq x y z
N MET A 1 3.31 -75.52 -9.68
CA MET A 1 3.77 -74.74 -8.51
C MET A 1 4.31 -73.40 -9.01
N SER A 2 3.48 -72.36 -9.01
CA SER A 2 3.90 -71.01 -9.43
C SER A 2 4.68 -70.34 -8.30
N ARG A 3 5.96 -70.03 -8.55
CA ARG A 3 6.80 -69.24 -7.64
C ARG A 3 6.40 -67.78 -7.77
N THR A 4 5.65 -67.26 -6.81
CA THR A 4 5.40 -65.82 -6.68
C THR A 4 6.72 -65.14 -6.31
N ARG A 5 7.38 -64.47 -7.26
CA ARG A 5 8.52 -63.61 -6.95
C ARG A 5 7.99 -62.44 -6.13
N ARG A 6 8.37 -62.36 -4.85
CA ARG A 6 8.20 -61.15 -4.05
C ARG A 6 9.21 -60.13 -4.58
N ASN A 7 8.74 -59.21 -5.40
CA ASN A 7 9.52 -58.05 -5.84
C ASN A 7 9.61 -57.10 -4.64
N GLY A 8 10.74 -57.13 -3.93
CA GLY A 8 11.06 -56.14 -2.92
C GLY A 8 11.45 -54.81 -3.56
N PHE A 9 11.20 -53.70 -2.85
CA PHE A 9 11.67 -52.37 -3.24
C PHE A 9 13.18 -52.39 -3.49
N THR A 10 13.61 -51.79 -4.60
CA THR A 10 15.05 -51.68 -4.88
C THR A 10 15.65 -50.54 -4.06
N LEU A 11 16.94 -50.63 -3.73
CA LEU A 11 17.67 -49.52 -3.10
C LEU A 11 17.55 -48.23 -3.96
N LEU A 12 17.60 -48.40 -5.29
CA LEU A 12 17.45 -47.33 -6.26
C LEU A 12 16.10 -46.61 -6.12
N GLU A 13 15.03 -47.35 -5.87
CA GLU A 13 13.67 -46.81 -5.74
C GLU A 13 13.52 -45.95 -4.48
N ILE A 14 14.11 -46.37 -3.35
CA ILE A 14 14.17 -45.56 -2.13
C ILE A 14 14.99 -44.29 -2.36
N MET A 15 16.12 -44.38 -3.07
CA MET A 15 16.95 -43.22 -3.39
C MET A 15 16.19 -42.21 -4.26
N ILE A 16 15.45 -42.68 -5.27
CA ILE A 16 14.61 -41.82 -6.12
C ILE A 16 13.48 -41.19 -5.29
N ALA A 17 12.80 -41.98 -4.45
CA ALA A 17 11.73 -41.48 -3.59
C ALA A 17 12.23 -40.39 -2.63
N LEU A 18 13.37 -40.60 -1.98
CA LEU A 18 14.00 -39.61 -1.11
C LEU A 18 14.45 -38.37 -1.90
N GLY A 19 14.93 -38.54 -3.13
CA GLY A 19 15.26 -37.43 -4.02
C GLY A 19 14.04 -36.55 -4.31
N ILE A 20 12.92 -37.17 -4.71
CA ILE A 20 11.66 -36.46 -4.98
C ILE A 20 11.10 -35.79 -3.72
N LEU A 21 11.13 -36.48 -2.58
CA LEU A 21 10.68 -35.95 -1.30
C LEU A 21 11.54 -34.75 -0.86
N GLY A 22 12.86 -34.87 -0.97
CA GLY A 22 13.80 -33.81 -0.65
C GLY A 22 13.57 -32.57 -1.51
N SER A 23 13.45 -32.73 -2.83
CA SER A 23 13.17 -31.60 -3.72
C SER A 23 11.81 -30.95 -3.44
N SER A 24 10.79 -31.77 -3.15
CA SER A 24 9.45 -31.27 -2.84
C SER A 24 9.45 -30.43 -1.56
N LEU A 25 10.20 -30.85 -0.54
CA LEU A 25 10.31 -30.11 0.72
C LEU A 25 10.98 -28.75 0.52
N VAL A 26 12.00 -28.66 -0.34
CA VAL A 26 12.63 -27.37 -0.68
C VAL A 26 11.61 -26.43 -1.33
N VAL A 27 10.82 -26.92 -2.29
CA VAL A 27 9.77 -26.12 -2.92
C VAL A 27 8.75 -25.63 -1.89
N LEU A 28 8.26 -26.51 -1.01
CA LEU A 28 7.32 -26.14 0.05
C LEU A 28 7.91 -25.08 1.00
N LEU A 29 9.16 -25.25 1.43
CA LEU A 29 9.83 -24.30 2.32
C LEU A 29 9.96 -22.92 1.65
N THR A 30 10.35 -22.87 0.37
CA THR A 30 10.42 -21.61 -0.38
C THR A 30 9.05 -20.95 -0.52
N SER A 31 7.97 -21.73 -0.70
CA SER A 31 6.60 -21.22 -0.74
C SER A 31 6.17 -20.57 0.58
N ILE A 32 6.56 -21.17 1.71
CA ILE A 32 6.29 -20.61 3.04
C ILE A 32 7.01 -19.26 3.20
N PHE A 33 8.29 -19.18 2.83
CA PHE A 33 9.03 -17.92 2.90
C PHE A 33 8.42 -16.82 2.03
N HIS A 34 7.98 -17.15 0.81
CA HIS A 34 7.25 -16.21 -0.04
C HIS A 34 5.91 -15.78 0.58
N SER A 35 5.19 -16.69 1.21
CA SER A 35 3.89 -16.36 1.84
C SER A 35 4.05 -15.39 3.02
N VAL A 36 5.09 -15.57 3.84
CA VAL A 36 5.41 -14.66 4.95
C VAL A 36 5.77 -13.26 4.44
N GLU A 37 6.59 -13.18 3.39
CA GLU A 37 6.93 -11.89 2.79
C GLU A 37 5.71 -11.22 2.19
N MET A 38 4.87 -11.96 1.45
CA MET A 38 3.64 -11.41 0.87
C MET A 38 2.68 -10.89 1.95
N TYR A 39 2.53 -11.61 3.06
CA TYR A 39 1.74 -11.15 4.20
C TYR A 39 2.29 -9.85 4.78
N ARG A 40 3.62 -9.75 4.97
CA ARG A 40 4.28 -8.53 5.45
C ARG A 40 4.00 -7.35 4.54
N VAL A 41 4.13 -7.52 3.22
CA VAL A 41 3.82 -6.47 2.23
C VAL A 41 2.37 -6.02 2.31
N ALA A 42 1.43 -6.97 2.39
CA ALA A 42 0.01 -6.68 2.46
C ALA A 42 -0.33 -5.89 3.74
N GLN A 43 0.18 -6.33 4.89
CA GLN A 43 -0.01 -5.65 6.17
C GLN A 43 0.53 -4.22 6.13
N GLU A 44 1.75 -4.03 5.64
CA GLU A 44 2.34 -2.69 5.54
C GLU A 44 1.52 -1.74 4.67
N THR A 45 0.97 -2.26 3.56
CA THR A 45 0.14 -1.49 2.62
C THR A 45 -1.18 -1.06 3.26
N VAL A 46 -1.81 -1.96 4.03
CA VAL A 46 -3.02 -1.66 4.79
C VAL A 46 -2.74 -0.57 5.84
N ILE A 47 -1.64 -0.68 6.59
CA ILE A 47 -1.23 0.34 7.56
C ILE A 47 -0.99 1.68 6.87
N ALA A 48 -0.25 1.71 5.76
CA ALA A 48 -0.02 2.94 4.99
C ALA A 48 -1.33 3.59 4.52
N GLY A 49 -2.28 2.78 4.06
CA GLY A 49 -3.61 3.25 3.66
C GLY A 49 -4.37 3.89 4.81
N PHE A 50 -4.38 3.27 5.99
CA PHE A 50 -5.01 3.85 7.18
C PHE A 50 -4.35 5.16 7.60
N LEU A 51 -3.01 5.20 7.60
CA LEU A 51 -2.25 6.42 7.93
C LEU A 51 -2.52 7.55 6.92
N ALA A 52 -2.64 7.22 5.63
CA ALA A 52 -2.99 8.20 4.60
C ALA A 52 -4.40 8.76 4.82
N GLN A 53 -5.38 7.92 5.15
CA GLN A 53 -6.76 8.33 5.45
C GLN A 53 -6.87 9.15 6.74
N GLU A 54 -6.13 8.76 7.78
CA GLU A 54 -6.02 9.52 9.03
C GLU A 54 -5.49 10.92 8.75
N LYS A 55 -4.34 11.02 8.06
CA LYS A 55 -3.72 12.31 7.74
C LYS A 55 -4.61 13.16 6.81
N PHE A 56 -5.25 12.53 5.84
CA PHE A 56 -6.22 13.20 4.97
C PHE A 56 -7.40 13.77 5.75
N THR A 57 -7.96 13.01 6.70
CA THR A 57 -9.07 13.45 7.55
C THR A 57 -8.66 14.55 8.52
N GLU A 58 -7.46 14.47 9.07
CA GLU A 58 -6.84 15.53 9.89
C GLU A 58 -6.80 16.85 9.11
N LEU A 59 -6.25 16.82 7.89
CA LEU A 59 -6.12 18.01 7.03
C LEU A 59 -7.47 18.57 6.58
N ARG A 60 -8.49 17.71 6.38
CA ARG A 60 -9.84 18.13 6.02
C ARG A 60 -10.61 18.75 7.19
N THR A 61 -10.37 18.25 8.41
CA THR A 61 -11.09 18.67 9.62
C THR A 61 -10.43 19.87 10.31
N ALA A 62 -9.14 20.09 10.06
CA ALA A 62 -8.40 21.23 10.58
C ALA A 62 -9.11 22.55 10.23
N ARG A 63 -9.73 23.19 11.24
CA ARG A 63 -10.43 24.48 11.11
C ARG A 63 -9.49 25.63 10.71
N THR A 64 -8.20 25.47 10.97
CA THR A 64 -7.13 26.38 10.57
C THR A 64 -6.55 25.92 9.24
N GLY A 65 -6.93 26.66 8.20
CA GLY A 65 -6.70 26.40 6.78
C GLY A 65 -5.36 25.75 6.42
N VAL A 66 -5.47 24.60 5.77
CA VAL A 66 -4.49 24.21 4.77
C VAL A 66 -4.77 25.06 3.53
N GLY A 67 -3.88 26.01 3.26
CA GLY A 67 -4.00 26.99 2.18
C GLY A 67 -3.64 26.40 0.83
N ILE A 68 -4.08 27.05 -0.25
CA ILE A 68 -3.56 26.77 -1.59
C ILE A 68 -2.06 27.04 -1.59
N GLY A 69 -1.27 26.09 -2.08
CA GLY A 69 0.19 26.16 -2.12
C GLY A 69 0.88 25.56 -0.89
N ASP A 70 0.13 25.10 0.11
CA ASP A 70 0.73 24.44 1.27
C ASP A 70 1.37 23.11 0.86
N TYR A 71 2.60 22.94 1.32
CA TYR A 71 3.38 21.73 1.19
C TYR A 71 4.10 21.46 2.51
N LYS A 72 3.85 20.29 3.11
CA LYS A 72 4.63 19.84 4.28
C LYS A 72 4.87 18.35 4.20
N ASP A 73 5.96 17.95 4.84
CA ASP A 73 6.33 16.56 5.06
C ASP A 73 6.66 16.30 6.53
N GLY A 74 6.60 15.03 6.92
CA GLY A 74 6.92 14.61 8.26
C GLY A 74 6.90 13.10 8.43
N ALA A 75 7.09 12.66 9.66
CA ALA A 75 6.93 11.26 10.07
C ALA A 75 5.69 11.11 10.95
N PHE A 76 5.15 9.90 11.01
CA PHE A 76 4.13 9.56 12.01
C PHE A 76 4.82 9.23 13.33
N GLU A 77 4.44 9.89 14.42
CA GLU A 77 5.07 9.70 15.74
C GLU A 77 5.01 8.23 16.21
N LYS A 78 3.84 7.59 16.01
CA LYS A 78 3.62 6.18 16.38
C LYS A 78 4.19 5.19 15.36
N PHE A 79 4.55 5.67 14.15
CA PHE A 79 4.97 4.85 13.02
C PHE A 79 6.21 5.47 12.34
N PRO A 80 7.39 5.46 12.99
CA PRO A 80 8.58 6.16 12.50
C PRO A 80 9.12 5.62 11.15
N GLY A 81 8.72 4.41 10.76
CA GLY A 81 9.03 3.84 9.44
C GLY A 81 8.17 4.38 8.29
N TYR A 82 7.15 5.19 8.60
CA TYR A 82 6.22 5.78 7.65
C TYR A 82 6.37 7.29 7.65
N ARG A 83 6.47 7.87 6.45
CA ARG A 83 6.57 9.32 6.26
C ARG A 83 5.42 9.81 5.41
N TRP A 84 4.85 10.93 5.80
CA TRP A 84 3.78 11.57 5.06
C TRP A 84 4.29 12.83 4.37
N LYS A 85 3.63 13.16 3.26
CA LYS A 85 3.74 14.42 2.54
C LYS A 85 2.34 14.84 2.14
N TYR A 86 2.05 16.13 2.17
CA TYR A 86 0.82 16.62 1.57
C TYR A 86 1.08 17.84 0.70
N ARG A 87 0.20 18.04 -0.28
CA ARG A 87 0.19 19.18 -1.16
C ARG A 87 -1.23 19.66 -1.41
N VAL A 88 -1.43 20.97 -1.39
CA VAL A 88 -2.68 21.60 -1.82
C VAL A 88 -2.46 22.47 -3.04
N GLU A 89 -3.14 22.14 -4.14
CA GLU A 89 -3.03 22.85 -5.41
C GLU A 89 -4.38 23.47 -5.81
N LYS A 90 -4.34 24.61 -6.49
CA LYS A 90 -5.55 25.18 -7.10
C LYS A 90 -5.85 24.39 -8.37
N VAL A 91 -7.09 23.94 -8.53
CA VAL A 91 -7.50 23.32 -9.78
C VAL A 91 -7.76 24.42 -10.80
N THR A 92 -6.97 24.42 -11.88
CA THR A 92 -7.26 25.22 -13.08
C THR A 92 -7.74 24.22 -14.14
N LEU A 93 -9.05 24.14 -14.37
CA LEU A 93 -9.59 23.34 -15.47
C LEU A 93 -9.39 24.12 -16.78
N GLU A 94 -9.04 23.39 -17.83
CA GLU A 94 -8.94 23.91 -19.19
C GLU A 94 -10.26 24.58 -19.63
N PRO A 95 -10.22 25.57 -20.55
CA PRO A 95 -11.34 26.48 -20.84
C PRO A 95 -12.62 25.84 -21.42
N LEU A 96 -12.63 24.51 -21.62
CA LEU A 96 -13.75 23.75 -22.20
C LEU A 96 -14.76 23.24 -21.15
N VAL A 97 -14.49 23.42 -19.86
CA VAL A 97 -15.39 23.06 -18.76
C VAL A 97 -15.81 24.34 -18.05
N PRO A 98 -17.10 24.57 -17.72
CA PRO A 98 -17.50 25.69 -16.90
C PRO A 98 -16.65 25.69 -15.62
N VAL A 99 -15.83 26.73 -15.48
CA VAL A 99 -14.91 26.91 -14.35
C VAL A 99 -15.75 26.91 -13.09
N VAL A 100 -15.68 25.83 -12.31
CA VAL A 100 -16.23 25.85 -10.95
C VAL A 100 -15.24 26.69 -10.12
N PRO A 101 -15.57 27.93 -9.75
CA PRO A 101 -14.64 28.80 -9.07
C PRO A 101 -14.35 28.22 -7.69
N GLY A 102 -13.07 28.24 -7.29
CA GLY A 102 -12.67 27.79 -5.96
C GLY A 102 -12.67 26.27 -5.80
N LEU A 103 -12.01 25.50 -6.67
CA LEU A 103 -11.64 24.12 -6.32
C LEU A 103 -10.17 24.05 -5.89
N ARG A 104 -9.94 23.30 -4.81
CA ARG A 104 -8.61 22.94 -4.33
C ARG A 104 -8.44 21.42 -4.39
N ARG A 105 -7.29 20.96 -4.88
CA ARG A 105 -6.85 19.56 -4.88
C ARG A 105 -5.98 19.34 -3.65
N LEU A 106 -6.40 18.47 -2.75
CA LEU A 106 -5.59 18.00 -1.62
C LEU A 106 -5.04 16.62 -1.96
N GLU A 107 -3.73 16.50 -1.95
CA GLU A 107 -2.99 15.26 -2.17
C GLU A 107 -2.22 14.92 -0.91
N VAL A 108 -2.38 13.69 -0.43
CA VAL A 108 -1.64 13.12 0.70
C VAL A 108 -0.94 11.87 0.23
N GLU A 109 0.38 11.83 0.40
CA GLU A 109 1.24 10.71 0.06
C GLU A 109 1.85 10.15 1.35
N VAL A 110 1.75 8.83 1.54
CA VAL A 110 2.43 8.11 2.61
C VAL A 110 3.45 7.18 1.99
N THR A 111 4.71 7.29 2.43
CA THR A 111 5.85 6.51 1.95
C THR A 111 6.44 5.65 3.07
N TRP A 112 6.86 4.44 2.74
CA TRP A 112 7.50 3.52 3.68
C TRP A 112 8.43 2.53 2.97
N GLY A 113 9.22 1.81 3.75
CA GLY A 113 10.20 0.85 3.26
C GLY A 113 11.52 1.51 2.83
N ARG A 114 12.61 0.73 2.87
CA ARG A 114 13.96 1.24 2.55
C ARG A 114 14.23 1.28 1.05
N LYS A 115 14.05 0.15 0.35
CA LYS A 115 14.15 0.00 -1.12
C LYS A 115 13.39 -1.28 -1.55
N PRO A 116 12.55 -1.23 -2.61
CA PRO A 116 11.98 -0.03 -3.19
C PRO A 116 11.14 0.71 -2.13
N VAL A 117 11.17 2.04 -2.17
CA VAL A 117 10.26 2.86 -1.35
C VAL A 117 8.85 2.64 -1.90
N ARG A 118 7.93 2.23 -1.05
CA ARG A 118 6.52 2.03 -1.37
C ARG A 118 5.74 3.28 -1.01
N ARG A 119 4.64 3.52 -1.73
CA ARG A 119 3.81 4.70 -1.51
C ARG A 119 2.33 4.40 -1.70
N VAL A 120 1.49 5.11 -0.95
CA VAL A 120 0.03 5.16 -1.11
C VAL A 120 -0.37 6.63 -1.14
N GLU A 121 -1.31 6.97 -2.04
CA GLU A 121 -1.76 8.33 -2.27
C GLU A 121 -3.28 8.43 -2.10
N VAL A 122 -3.72 9.53 -1.51
CA VAL A 122 -5.12 9.90 -1.37
C VAL A 122 -5.28 11.30 -1.96
N ILE A 123 -6.14 11.43 -2.98
CA ILE A 123 -6.40 12.68 -3.69
C ILE A 123 -7.87 13.04 -3.53
N SER A 124 -8.17 14.31 -3.23
CA SER A 124 -9.54 14.81 -3.16
C SER A 124 -9.65 16.24 -3.68
N TYR A 125 -10.85 16.58 -4.14
CA TYR A 125 -11.22 17.92 -4.62
C TYR A 125 -12.21 18.55 -3.65
N ILE A 126 -11.87 19.73 -3.13
CA ILE A 126 -12.64 20.44 -2.11
C ILE A 126 -13.06 21.80 -2.68
N PRO A 127 -14.37 22.16 -2.63
CA PRO A 127 -14.85 23.50 -2.91
C PRO A 127 -14.35 24.50 -1.86
N ASP A 128 -13.93 25.68 -2.29
CA ASP A 128 -13.46 26.78 -1.47
C ASP A 128 -14.70 27.46 -0.87
N ARG A 129 -14.90 27.27 0.44
CA ARG A 129 -16.13 27.68 1.14
C ARG A 129 -16.25 29.19 1.38
N GLU A 130 -15.49 30.04 0.69
CA GLU A 130 -15.70 31.49 0.76
C GLU A 130 -17.00 31.97 0.09
N ILE A 131 -17.76 31.11 -0.59
CA ILE A 131 -18.99 31.53 -1.30
C ILE A 131 -20.27 31.41 -0.44
N GLU A 132 -20.22 30.96 0.82
CA GLU A 132 -21.43 30.82 1.67
C GLU A 132 -21.65 31.98 2.67
N LYS A 133 -20.95 33.10 2.52
CA LYS A 133 -21.15 34.30 3.37
C LYS A 133 -21.49 35.56 2.60
N VAL A 134 -22.26 35.50 1.50
CA VAL A 134 -22.98 36.69 1.02
C VAL A 134 -24.28 36.30 0.32
N LYS A 135 -25.40 36.34 1.05
CA LYS A 135 -26.41 37.40 0.82
C LYS A 135 -27.45 37.42 1.96
N PRO A 136 -27.82 38.61 2.47
CA PRO A 136 -28.95 38.81 3.40
C PRO A 136 -30.30 38.56 2.73
#